data_AF-A0A387B793-F1
#
_entry.id   AF-A0A387B793-F1
#
_cell.length_a   1.000
_cell.length_b   1.000
_cell.length_c   1.000
_cell.angle_alpha   90.00
_cell.angle_beta   90.00
_cell.angle_gamma   90.00
#
_symmetry.space_group_name_H-M   'P 1'
#
loop_
_entity.id
_entity.type
_entity.pdbx_description
1 polymer ?
#
loop_
_entity_poly.entity_id
_entity_poly.type
_entity_poly.pdbx_seq_one_letter_code
_entity_poly.pdbx_strand_id
1 'polypeptide(L)'
;MDMMTMTQMMGSMPASSMGMDMSAMQECIEACNACSMAATMCADACTGDDMARCSSMCMNMADMADTMMRMMLRPMGHDAAVMMSMMQACVTMCQACMDECARHADMSESCRVCMMACQNMMEACQAMMARMA
;
A
#
# COMPACT_ATOMS: atom_id res chain seq x y z
N MET A 1 -3.90 3.50 14.33
CA MET A 1 -3.49 2.33 15.14
C MET A 1 -2.40 2.80 16.08
N ASP A 2 -2.53 2.48 17.37
CA ASP A 2 -1.55 2.87 18.37
C ASP A 2 -0.20 2.22 18.05
N MET A 3 0.88 3.01 17.94
CA MET A 3 2.19 2.59 17.46
C MET A 3 2.75 1.39 18.24
N MET A 4 2.33 1.21 19.51
CA MET A 4 2.65 0.05 20.34
C MET A 4 2.13 -1.28 19.79
N THR A 5 0.98 -1.33 19.10
CA THR A 5 0.37 -2.60 18.66
C THR A 5 1.17 -3.27 17.54
N MET A 6 1.64 -2.49 16.58
CA MET A 6 2.35 -3.03 15.42
C MET A 6 3.77 -3.50 15.76
N THR A 7 4.52 -2.71 16.52
CA THR A 7 5.85 -3.10 17.01
C THR A 7 5.78 -4.35 17.88
N GLN A 8 4.76 -4.50 18.73
CA GLN A 8 4.54 -5.73 19.49
C GLN A 8 4.21 -6.93 18.59
N MET A 9 3.33 -6.77 17.58
CA MET A 9 3.02 -7.83 16.64
C MET A 9 4.26 -8.27 15.84
N MET A 10 5.07 -7.33 15.36
CA MET A 10 6.32 -7.64 14.65
C MET A 10 7.35 -8.33 15.55
N GLY A 11 7.44 -7.92 16.83
CA GLY A 11 8.28 -8.60 17.83
C GLY A 11 7.84 -10.03 18.15
N SER A 12 6.60 -10.42 17.82
CA SER A 12 6.09 -11.78 17.99
C SER A 12 6.30 -12.69 16.77
N MET A 13 6.86 -12.18 15.67
CA MET A 13 7.16 -12.97 14.48
C MET A 13 8.23 -14.03 14.77
N PRO A 14 8.13 -15.23 14.17
CA PRO A 14 9.12 -16.28 14.36
C PRO A 14 10.52 -15.82 13.93
N ALA A 15 11.53 -16.21 14.71
CA ALA A 15 12.93 -15.77 14.59
C ALA A 15 13.61 -16.08 13.24
N SER A 16 12.96 -16.84 12.35
CA SER A 16 13.43 -17.12 11.00
C SER A 16 13.33 -15.93 10.04
N SER A 17 12.95 -14.73 10.50
CA SER A 17 12.97 -13.47 9.73
C SER A 17 14.39 -12.89 9.52
N MET A 18 15.45 -13.67 9.74
CA MET A 18 16.85 -13.24 9.65
C MET A 18 17.20 -12.79 8.22
N GLY A 19 17.09 -11.49 7.97
CA GLY A 19 17.49 -10.84 6.72
C GLY A 19 16.63 -9.64 6.33
N MET A 20 15.42 -9.47 6.89
CA MET A 20 14.56 -8.32 6.56
C MET A 20 14.82 -7.13 7.50
N ASP A 21 14.94 -5.92 6.93
CA ASP A 21 14.91 -4.67 7.67
C ASP A 21 13.51 -4.46 8.26
N MET A 22 13.36 -4.80 9.55
CA MET A 22 12.08 -4.74 10.25
C MET A 22 11.50 -3.32 10.32
N SER A 23 12.35 -2.29 10.30
CA SER A 23 11.89 -0.90 10.30
C SER A 23 11.28 -0.52 8.95
N ALA A 24 11.96 -0.88 7.85
CA ALA A 24 11.46 -0.69 6.50
C ALA A 24 10.17 -1.48 6.23
N MET A 25 10.12 -2.70 6.75
CA MET A 25 8.93 -3.54 6.66
C MET A 25 7.75 -2.96 7.45
N GLN A 26 8.00 -2.41 8.64
CA GLN A 26 6.97 -1.71 9.41
C GLN A 26 6.41 -0.51 8.63
N GLU A 27 7.29 0.36 8.13
CA GLU A 27 6.92 1.54 7.33
C GLU A 27 6.10 1.13 6.09
N CYS A 28 6.53 0.08 5.39
CA CYS A 28 5.83 -0.41 4.20
C CYS A 28 4.45 -0.98 4.53
N ILE A 29 4.29 -1.72 5.63
CA ILE A 29 2.99 -2.23 6.07
C ILE A 29 2.05 -1.07 6.46
N GLU A 30 2.54 -0.07 7.20
CA GLU A 30 1.75 1.09 7.60
C GLU A 30 1.29 1.89 6.37
N ALA A 31 2.18 2.10 5.39
CA ALA A 31 1.85 2.77 4.15
C ALA A 31 0.83 1.98 3.30
N CYS A 32 0.95 0.65 3.22
CA CYS A 32 -0.03 -0.20 2.53
C CYS A 32 -1.40 -0.10 3.19
N ASN A 33 -1.47 -0.17 4.52
CA ASN A 33 -2.74 -0.08 5.25
C ASN A 33 -3.40 1.29 5.04
N ALA A 34 -2.63 2.38 5.14
CA ALA A 34 -3.12 3.73 4.91
C ALA A 34 -3.63 3.93 3.47
N CYS A 35 -2.90 3.41 2.48
CA CYS A 35 -3.31 3.46 1.08
C CYS A 35 -4.59 2.65 0.84
N SER A 36 -4.70 1.45 1.42
CA SER A 36 -5.90 0.62 1.31
C SER A 36 -7.14 1.32 1.87
N MET A 37 -7.03 1.92 3.06
CA MET A 37 -8.12 2.69 3.67
C MET A 37 -8.50 3.90 2.81
N ALA A 38 -7.52 4.71 2.39
CA ALA A 38 -7.76 5.91 1.60
C ALA A 38 -8.39 5.60 0.24
N ALA A 39 -7.92 4.55 -0.44
CA ALA A 39 -8.44 4.13 -1.73
C ALA A 39 -9.87 3.55 -1.60
N THR A 40 -10.17 2.78 -0.55
CA THR A 40 -11.53 2.30 -0.29
C THR A 40 -12.51 3.47 -0.09
N MET A 41 -12.11 4.48 0.70
CA MET A 41 -12.94 5.67 0.92
C MET A 41 -13.09 6.52 -0.36
N CYS A 42 -12.02 6.64 -1.14
CA CYS A 42 -12.05 7.37 -2.40
C CYS A 42 -12.97 6.70 -3.42
N ALA A 43 -12.95 5.37 -3.50
CA ALA A 43 -13.81 4.61 -4.39
C ALA A 43 -15.31 4.85 -4.12
N ASP A 44 -15.72 4.82 -2.85
CA ASP A 44 -17.11 5.08 -2.43
C ASP A 44 -17.53 6.54 -2.70
N ALA A 45 -16.61 7.48 -2.48
CA ALA A 45 -16.87 8.91 -2.72
C ALA A 45 -16.91 9.29 -4.22
N CYS A 46 -16.23 8.54 -5.08
CA CYS A 46 -16.21 8.77 -6.52
C CYS A 46 -17.53 8.28 -7.15
N THR A 47 -18.48 9.19 -7.33
CA THR A 47 -19.81 8.89 -7.87
C THR A 47 -20.04 9.53 -9.24
N GLY A 48 -20.86 8.89 -10.08
CA GLY A 48 -21.18 9.36 -11.43
C GLY A 48 -20.21 8.88 -12.52
N ASP A 49 -20.66 8.99 -13.78
CA ASP A 49 -19.94 8.42 -14.94
C ASP A 49 -18.55 9.06 -15.14
N ASP A 50 -18.41 10.35 -14.85
CA ASP A 50 -17.13 11.08 -14.97
C ASP A 50 -16.06 10.60 -13.99
N MET A 51 -16.44 9.91 -12.91
CA MET A 51 -15.54 9.38 -11.87
C MET A 51 -15.56 7.84 -11.77
N ALA A 52 -16.29 7.16 -12.66
CA ALA A 52 -16.42 5.69 -12.64
C ALA A 52 -15.06 4.99 -12.77
N ARG A 53 -14.16 5.55 -13.59
CA ARG A 53 -12.79 5.07 -13.73
C ARG A 53 -11.99 5.27 -12.44
N CYS A 54 -12.06 6.47 -11.84
CA CYS A 54 -11.39 6.75 -10.57
C CYS A 54 -11.85 5.80 -9.46
N SER A 55 -13.16 5.57 -9.34
CA SER A 55 -13.73 4.62 -8.38
C SER A 55 -13.16 3.21 -8.57
N SER A 56 -13.17 2.71 -9.81
CA SER A 56 -12.64 1.37 -10.14
C SER A 56 -11.13 1.24 -9.88
N MET A 57 -10.35 2.27 -10.22
CA MET A 57 -8.91 2.30 -9.96
C MET A 57 -8.60 2.32 -8.46
N CYS A 58 -9.36 3.08 -7.69
CA CYS A 58 -9.23 3.14 -6.24
C CYS A 58 -9.56 1.79 -5.59
N MET A 59 -10.60 1.08 -6.04
CA MET A 59 -10.89 -0.28 -5.55
C MET A 59 -9.76 -1.26 -5.87
N ASN A 60 -9.24 -1.25 -7.10
CA ASN A 60 -8.09 -2.09 -7.47
C ASN A 60 -6.86 -1.79 -6.58
N MET A 61 -6.60 -0.51 -6.32
CA MET A 61 -5.51 -0.09 -5.43
C MET A 61 -5.75 -0.57 -3.99
N ALA A 62 -6.98 -0.49 -3.50
CA ALA A 62 -7.33 -0.96 -2.16
C ALA A 62 -7.06 -2.45 -1.98
N ASP A 63 -7.47 -3.28 -2.95
CA ASP A 63 -7.27 -4.73 -2.96
C ASP A 63 -5.78 -5.10 -3.03
N MET A 64 -5.02 -4.42 -3.89
CA MET A 64 -3.58 -4.66 -4.03
C MET A 64 -2.80 -4.24 -2.78
N ALA A 65 -3.15 -3.11 -2.18
CA ALA A 65 -2.52 -2.63 -0.95
C ALA A 65 -2.79 -3.57 0.24
N ASP A 66 -4.04 -4.02 0.44
CA ASP A 66 -4.39 -4.98 1.50
C ASP A 66 -3.68 -6.33 1.27
N THR A 67 -3.64 -6.80 0.03
CA THR A 67 -2.96 -8.06 -0.32
C THR A 67 -1.46 -7.98 -0.02
N MET A 68 -0.80 -6.90 -0.43
CA MET A 68 0.64 -6.68 -0.19
C MET A 68 0.95 -6.61 1.31
N MET A 69 0.13 -5.88 2.07
CA MET A 69 0.23 -5.81 3.53
C MET A 69 0.16 -7.21 4.17
N ARG A 70 -0.84 -8.01 3.79
CA ARG A 70 -1.03 -9.36 4.32
C ARG A 70 0.09 -10.32 3.93
N MET A 71 0.74 -10.14 2.79
CA MET A 71 1.91 -10.93 2.40
C MET A 71 3.09 -10.64 3.34
N MET A 72 3.35 -9.39 3.68
CA MET A 72 4.40 -9.03 4.64
C MET A 72 4.15 -9.62 6.03
N LEU A 73 2.90 -9.72 6.47
CA LEU A 73 2.56 -10.29 7.78
C LEU A 73 2.74 -11.83 7.90
N ARG A 74 3.28 -12.50 6.87
CA ARG A 74 3.43 -13.96 6.81
C ARG A 74 4.89 -14.38 6.55
N PRO A 75 5.83 -14.13 7.48
CA PRO A 75 7.26 -14.40 7.27
C PRO A 75 7.59 -15.86 6.93
N MET A 76 6.77 -16.81 7.38
CA MET A 76 6.96 -18.24 7.06
C MET A 76 6.69 -18.59 5.59
N GLY A 77 5.90 -17.77 4.88
CA GLY A 77 5.62 -17.91 3.45
C GLY A 77 6.42 -16.92 2.60
N HIS A 78 7.47 -16.31 3.16
CA HIS A 78 8.27 -15.34 2.44
C HIS A 78 9.09 -16.01 1.33
N ASP A 79 8.88 -15.54 0.11
CA ASP A 79 9.70 -15.83 -1.06
C ASP A 79 10.12 -14.50 -1.69
N ALA A 80 11.42 -14.27 -1.81
CA ALA A 80 11.96 -12.98 -2.24
C ALA A 80 11.53 -12.61 -3.67
N ALA A 81 11.50 -13.57 -4.60
CA ALA A 81 11.14 -13.31 -5.99
C ALA A 81 9.65 -12.97 -6.13
N VAL A 82 8.79 -13.68 -5.37
CA VAL A 82 7.35 -13.40 -5.33
C VAL A 82 7.08 -12.02 -4.70
N MET A 83 7.75 -11.70 -3.58
CA MET A 83 7.60 -10.41 -2.90
C MET A 83 8.06 -9.23 -3.76
N MET A 84 9.20 -9.35 -4.44
CA MET A 84 9.69 -8.34 -5.39
C MET A 84 8.69 -8.12 -6.54
N SER A 85 8.15 -9.21 -7.10
CA SER A 85 7.16 -9.14 -8.18
C SER A 85 5.88 -8.44 -7.73
N MET A 86 5.39 -8.74 -6.53
CA MET A 86 4.21 -8.09 -5.95
C MET A 86 4.47 -6.60 -5.69
N MET A 87 5.62 -6.23 -5.11
CA MET A 87 5.97 -4.82 -4.89
C MET A 87 6.05 -4.03 -6.19
N GLN A 88 6.61 -4.60 -7.26
CA GLN A 88 6.67 -3.94 -8.56
C GLN A 88 5.27 -3.74 -9.18
N ALA A 89 4.38 -4.72 -9.01
CA ALA A 89 2.97 -4.58 -9.41
C ALA A 89 2.26 -3.48 -8.59
N CYS A 90 2.48 -3.45 -7.28
CA CYS A 90 1.95 -2.41 -6.40
C CYS A 90 2.44 -1.02 -6.78
N VAL A 91 3.73 -0.82 -7.04
CA VAL A 91 4.27 0.47 -7.51
C VAL A 91 3.60 0.93 -8.81
N THR A 92 3.39 0.00 -9.75
CA THR A 92 2.70 0.30 -11.01
C THR A 92 1.24 0.71 -10.78
N MET A 93 0.55 0.02 -9.87
CA MET A 93 -0.83 0.34 -9.49
C MET A 93 -0.92 1.68 -8.75
N CYS A 94 0.00 1.96 -7.82
CA CYS A 94 0.07 3.23 -7.10
C CYS A 94 0.20 4.39 -8.09
N GLN A 95 1.11 4.30 -9.06
CA GLN A 95 1.26 5.32 -10.09
C GLN A 95 -0.03 5.54 -10.88
N ALA A 96 -0.66 4.45 -11.36
CA ALA A 96 -1.87 4.55 -12.15
C ALA A 96 -3.08 5.10 -11.36
N CYS A 97 -3.22 4.73 -10.08
CA CYS A 97 -4.27 5.25 -9.21
C CYS A 97 -4.02 6.72 -8.84
N MET A 98 -2.76 7.07 -8.55
CA MET A 98 -2.33 8.44 -8.24
C MET A 98 -2.59 9.38 -9.41
N ASP A 99 -2.24 8.98 -10.63
CA ASP A 99 -2.47 9.77 -11.86
C ASP A 99 -3.95 10.02 -12.13
N GLU A 100 -4.81 9.03 -11.87
CA GLU A 100 -6.26 9.18 -12.01
C GLU A 100 -6.84 10.08 -10.90
N CYS A 101 -6.47 9.86 -9.64
CA CYS A 101 -6.89 10.70 -8.51
C CYS A 101 -6.45 12.17 -8.67
N ALA A 102 -5.25 12.41 -9.22
CA ALA A 102 -4.72 13.75 -9.46
C ALA A 102 -5.63 14.60 -10.36
N ARG A 103 -6.39 13.97 -11.27
CA ARG A 103 -7.35 14.66 -12.15
C ARG A 103 -8.52 15.28 -11.39
N HIS A 104 -8.77 14.81 -10.16
CA HIS A 104 -9.90 15.19 -9.34
C HIS A 104 -9.48 15.81 -7.99
N ALA A 105 -8.18 15.94 -7.72
CA ALA A 105 -7.67 16.36 -6.41
C ALA A 105 -8.09 17.78 -6.00
N ASP A 106 -8.34 18.68 -6.95
CA ASP A 106 -8.80 20.05 -6.67
C ASP A 106 -10.29 20.14 -6.30
N MET A 107 -11.08 19.12 -6.66
CA MET A 107 -12.54 19.08 -6.46
C MET A 107 -12.99 18.04 -5.43
N SER A 108 -12.12 17.08 -5.12
CA SER A 108 -12.42 15.97 -4.22
C SER A 108 -11.28 15.75 -3.22
N GLU A 109 -11.58 16.00 -1.95
CA GLU A 109 -10.66 15.78 -0.84
C GLU A 109 -10.29 14.29 -0.71
N SER A 110 -11.21 13.36 -1.00
CA SER A 110 -10.91 11.93 -0.99
C SER A 110 -9.91 11.54 -2.08
N CYS A 111 -9.99 12.15 -3.27
CA CYS A 111 -9.01 11.95 -4.33
C CYS A 111 -7.65 12.55 -3.95
N ARG A 112 -7.61 13.74 -3.33
CA ARG A 112 -6.37 14.37 -2.84
C ARG A 112 -5.67 13.50 -1.79
N VAL A 113 -6.41 12.97 -0.82
CA VAL A 113 -5.88 12.08 0.22
C VAL A 113 -5.42 10.74 -0.37
N CYS A 114 -6.21 10.15 -1.28
CA CYS A 114 -5.84 8.90 -1.95
C CYS A 114 -4.55 9.04 -2.77
N MET A 115 -4.38 10.16 -3.50
CA MET A 115 -3.16 10.48 -4.23
C MET A 115 -1.93 10.51 -3.32
N MET A 116 -2.01 11.22 -2.18
CA MET A 116 -0.91 11.28 -1.20
C MET A 116 -0.60 9.90 -0.59
N ALA A 117 -1.63 9.10 -0.31
CA ALA A 117 -1.45 7.76 0.24
C ALA A 117 -0.82 6.80 -0.77
N CYS A 118 -1.18 6.89 -2.06
CA CYS A 118 -0.54 6.15 -3.14
C CYS A 118 0.93 6.52 -3.29
N GLN A 119 1.25 7.82 -3.22
CA GLN A 119 2.64 8.30 -3.26
C GLN A 119 3.46 7.70 -2.11
N ASN A 120 2.96 7.79 -0.88
CA ASN A 120 3.65 7.26 0.30
C ASN A 120 3.85 5.74 0.22
N MET A 121 2.84 4.99 -0.23
CA MET A 121 2.96 3.53 -0.44
C MET A 121 4.00 3.20 -1.52
N MET A 122 4.02 3.94 -2.62
CA MET A 122 4.98 3.75 -3.70
C MET A 122 6.42 3.94 -3.22
N GLU A 123 6.69 5.02 -2.48
CA GLU A 123 8.01 5.32 -1.90
C GLU A 123 8.44 4.23 -0.90
N ALA A 124 7.52 3.77 -0.04
CA ALA A 124 7.80 2.71 0.92
C ALA A 124 8.08 1.36 0.25
N CYS A 125 7.32 0.98 -0.79
CA CYS A 125 7.59 -0.23 -1.56
C CYS A 125 8.96 -0.18 -2.25
N GLN A 126 9.33 0.97 -2.84
CA GLN A 126 10.65 1.15 -3.47
C GLN A 126 11.79 1.05 -2.44
N ALA A 127 11.63 1.67 -1.28
CA ALA A 127 12.60 1.60 -0.19
C ALA A 127 12.77 0.17 0.34
N MET A 128 11.67 -0.59 0.45
CA MET A 128 11.72 -1.99 0.86
C MET A 128 12.41 -2.87 -0.18
N MET A 129 12.08 -2.72 -1.48
CA MET A 129 12.76 -3.45 -2.56
C MET A 129 14.27 -3.20 -2.56
N ALA A 130 14.71 -1.97 -2.32
CA ALA A 130 16.14 -1.62 -2.25
C ALA A 130 16.89 -2.29 -1.09
N ARG A 131 16.18 -2.70 -0.04
CA ARG A 131 16.73 -3.38 1.15
C ARG A 131 16.61 -4.91 1.07
N MET A 132 15.89 -5.43 0.08
CA MET A 132 15.78 -6.86 -0.21
C MET A 132 16.86 -7.37 -1.18
N ALA A 133 17.59 -6.45 -1.81
CA ALA A 133 18.63 -6.73 -2.81
C ALA A 133 19.98 -7.13 -2.19
#